data_AF-A0A554WVR0-F1
#
_entry.id   AF-A0A554WVR0-F1
#
_cell.length_a   1.000
_cell.length_b   1.000
_cell.length_c   1.000
_cell.angle_alpha   90.00
_cell.angle_beta   90.00
_cell.angle_gamma   90.00
#
_symmetry.space_group_name_H-M   'P 1'
#
loop_
_entity.id
_entity.type
_entity.pdbx_description
1 polymer ?
#
loop_
_entity_poly.entity_id
_entity_poly.type
_entity_poly.pdbx_seq_one_letter_code
_entity_poly.pdbx_strand_id
1 'polypeptide(L)' 'MVATHNGKEVLKAQWSGAVSQNPFLSFKFRGGAKGDKVVIKWADNKGESRTDEATIA' A
#
# COMPACT_ATOMS: atom_id res chain seq x y z
N MET A 1 2.24 5.29 4.40
CA MET A 1 1.54 4.29 3.57
C MET A 1 1.40 2.99 4.34
N VAL A 2 0.23 2.36 4.23
CA VAL A 2 -0.06 1.02 4.78
C VAL A 2 -0.73 0.18 3.71
N ALA A 3 -0.31 -1.07 3.54
CA ALA A 3 -1.04 -2.07 2.77
C ALA A 3 -1.54 -3.18 3.69
N THR A 4 -2.82 -3.53 3.56
CA THR A 4 -3.46 -4.59 4.33
C THR A 4 -3.98 -5.67 3.40
N HIS A 5 -3.88 -6.93 3.84
CA HIS A 5 -4.40 -8.12 3.17
C HIS A 5 -5.27 -8.87 4.17
N ASN A 6 -6.54 -9.09 3.84
CA ASN A 6 -7.53 -9.73 4.74
C ASN A 6 -7.53 -9.11 6.16
N GLY A 7 -7.38 -7.79 6.25
CA GLY A 7 -7.32 -7.04 7.52
C GLY A 7 -5.97 -7.07 8.25
N LYS A 8 -4.98 -7.84 7.77
CA LYS A 8 -3.62 -7.87 8.33
C LYS A 8 -2.71 -6.91 7.60
N GLU A 9 -1.89 -6.16 8.33
CA GLU A 9 -0.86 -5.30 7.75
C GLU A 9 0.24 -6.16 7.12
N VAL A 10 0.45 -6.01 5.82
CA VAL A 10 1.51 -6.71 5.06
C VAL A 10 2.65 -5.77 4.66
N LEU A 11 2.42 -4.46 4.75
CA LEU A 11 3.41 -3.43 4.51
C LEU A 11 3.06 -2.17 5.30
N LYS A 12 4.05 -1.59 5.95
CA LYS A 12 4.00 -0.23 6.48
C LYS A 12 5.24 0.52 6.08
N ALA A 13 5.04 1.57 5.29
CA ALA A 13 6.12 2.41 4.78
C ALA A 13 5.88 3.85 5.21
N GLN A 14 6.92 4.48 5.75
CA GLN A 14 6.96 5.91 6.04
C GLN A 14 7.67 6.61 4.90
N TRP A 15 6.98 7.54 4.26
CA TRP A 15 7.53 8.30 3.14
C TRP A 15 7.92 9.68 3.68
N SER A 16 9.18 10.07 3.51
CA SER A 16 9.71 11.37 3.93
C SER A 16 10.13 12.19 2.70
N GLY A 17 10.62 13.41 2.93
CA GLY A 17 11.05 14.32 1.85
C GLY A 17 12.15 13.77 0.92
N ALA A 18 12.75 12.62 1.23
CA ALA A 18 13.71 11.94 0.37
C ALA A 18 13.07 11.04 -0.73
N VAL A 19 11.73 10.94 -0.76
CA VAL A 19 11.00 10.19 -1.78
C VAL A 19 10.62 11.11 -2.94
N SER A 20 10.94 10.71 -4.18
CA SER A 20 10.67 11.47 -5.40
C SER A 20 9.19 11.81 -5.60
N GLN A 21 8.91 12.88 -6.34
CA GLN A 21 7.57 13.17 -6.86
C GLN A 21 7.09 12.00 -7.75
N ASN A 22 5.83 11.58 -7.61
CA ASN A 22 5.23 10.41 -8.27
C ASN A 22 5.98 9.08 -8.02
N PRO A 23 6.11 8.66 -6.76
CA PRO A 23 6.87 7.47 -6.42
C PRO A 23 6.16 6.18 -6.85
N PHE A 24 6.95 5.23 -7.34
CA PHE A 24 6.52 3.86 -7.60
C PHE A 24 6.97 2.96 -6.46
N LEU A 25 6.05 2.14 -5.93
CA LEU A 25 6.37 1.12 -4.94
C LEU A 25 5.94 -0.26 -5.42
N SER A 26 6.89 -1.18 -5.47
CA SER A 26 6.64 -2.61 -5.63
C SER A 26 7.08 -3.33 -4.36
N PHE A 27 6.22 -4.20 -3.85
CA PHE A 27 6.53 -5.05 -2.70
C PHE A 27 6.00 -6.46 -2.94
N LYS A 28 6.56 -7.42 -2.19
CA LYS A 28 6.12 -8.82 -2.20
C LYS A 28 5.86 -9.26 -0.77
N PHE A 29 4.82 -10.06 -0.58
CA PHE A 29 4.50 -10.67 0.70
C PHE A 29 4.11 -12.13 0.47
N ARG A 30 4.18 -12.94 1.53
CA ARG A 30 3.78 -14.35 1.49
C ARG A 30 2.35 -14.51 2.00
N GLY A 31 1.67 -15.55 1.53
CA GLY A 31 0.33 -15.91 2.03
C GLY A 31 -0.84 -15.20 1.33
N GLY A 32 -0.61 -14.49 0.23
CA GLY A 32 -1.67 -14.04 -0.65
C GLY A 32 -2.17 -15.17 -1.54
N ALA A 33 -3.47 -15.46 -1.50
CA ALA A 33 -4.13 -16.39 -2.40
C ALA A 33 -4.87 -15.65 -3.52
N LYS A 34 -5.05 -16.31 -4.66
CA LYS A 34 -5.85 -15.78 -5.76
C LYS A 34 -7.27 -15.46 -5.29
N GLY A 35 -7.77 -14.28 -5.62
CA GLY A 35 -9.08 -13.78 -5.20
C GLY A 35 -9.07 -13.00 -3.88
N ASP A 36 -7.96 -13.01 -3.14
CA ASP A 36 -7.85 -12.20 -1.94
C ASP A 36 -7.78 -10.70 -2.27
N LYS A 37 -8.24 -9.88 -1.32
CA LYS A 37 -8.18 -8.43 -1.42
C LYS A 37 -6.98 -7.86 -0.70
N VAL A 38 -6.30 -6.93 -1.38
CA VAL A 38 -5.29 -6.05 -0.82
C VAL A 38 -5.81 -4.62 -0.86
N VAL A 39 -5.76 -3.94 0.27
CA VAL A 39 -6.14 -2.53 0.40
C VAL A 39 -4.87 -1.74 0.66
N ILE A 40 -4.63 -0.69 -0.13
CA ILE A 40 -3.50 0.22 0.02
C ILE A 40 -4.04 1.58 0.41
N LYS A 41 -3.44 2.18 1.45
CA LYS A 41 -3.75 3.54 1.88
C LYS A 41 -2.49 4.37 2.02
N TRP A 42 -2.50 5.57 1.46
CA TRP A 42 -1.44 6.56 1.69
C TRP A 42 -2.02 7.93 2.02
N ALA A 43 -1.21 8.72 2.72
CA ALA A 43 -1.44 10.13 2.98
C ALA A 43 -0.10 10.84 2.74
N ASP A 44 -0.15 12.05 2.19
CA ASP A 44 1.03 12.88 1.97
C ASP A 44 1.12 14.04 2.97
N ASN A 45 2.19 14.84 2.82
CA ASN A 45 2.44 16.02 3.63
C ASN A 45 1.60 17.25 3.24
N LYS A 46 0.83 17.18 2.16
CA LYS A 46 -0.12 18.21 1.73
C LYS A 46 -1.54 17.94 2.22
N GLY A 47 -1.73 16.82 2.93
CA GLY A 47 -3.03 16.42 3.47
C GLY A 47 -3.87 15.61 2.48
N GLU A 48 -3.35 15.28 1.31
CA GLU A 48 -4.01 14.38 0.38
C GLU A 48 -3.89 12.94 0.89
N SER A 49 -4.93 12.15 0.65
CA SER A 49 -4.90 10.73 0.93
C SER A 49 -5.68 9.97 -0.12
N ARG A 50 -5.27 8.72 -0.34
CA ARG A 50 -5.97 7.81 -1.24
C ARG A 50 -6.01 6.43 -0.63
N THR A 51 -7.11 5.73 -0.91
CA THR A 51 -7.27 4.31 -0.63
C THR A 51 -7.60 3.61 -1.94
N ASP A 52 -6.86 2.56 -2.25
CA ASP A 52 -7.00 1.74 -3.45
C ASP A 52 -7.19 0.28 -3.03
N GLU A 53 -8.06 -0.45 -3.74
CA GLU A 53 -8.30 -1.88 -3.51
C GLU A 53 -7.94 -2.66 -4.77
N ALA A 54 -7.23 -3.78 -4.59
CA ALA A 54 -6.86 -4.68 -5.67
C ALA A 54 -7.06 -6.14 -5.26
N THR A 55 -7.45 -6.96 -6.24
CA THR A 55 -7.59 -8.41 -6.06
C THR A 55 -6.34 -9.12 -6.55
N ILE A 56 -5.85 -10.09 -5.78
CA ILE A 56 -4.71 -10.93 -6.18
C ILE A 56 -5.17 -11.85 -7.32
N ALA A 57 -4.45 -11.82 -8.45
CA ALA A 57 -4.77 -12.57 -9.66
C ALA A 57 -4.34 -14.05 -9.63
#